data_AF-A0A6D2KDW5-F1
#
_entry.id   AF-A0A6D2KDW5-F1
#
_cell.length_a   1.000
_cell.length_b   1.000
_cell.length_c   1.000
_cell.angle_alpha   90.00
_cell.angle_beta   90.00
_cell.angle_gamma   90.00
#
_symmetry.space_group_name_H-M   'P 1'
#
loop_
_entity.id
_entity.type
_entity.pdbx_description
1 polymer ?
#
loop_
_entity_poly.entity_id
_entity_poly.type
_entity_poly.pdbx_seq_one_letter_code
_entity_poly.pdbx_strand_id
1 'polypeptide(L)'
;MQVLPFHLPGDNLIIFQADDPELVKPPAKNKFTSWMDCNASNPEARTLLYTEFPSRWVWSEQKKALKPRLRQSKASENVVLPPVTPRCGEAYYLRILLGVVRGPVSFEDIMTVGGVVHHSFKDACFALGLAQNEDDAN
;
A
#
# COMPACT_ATOMS: atom_id res chain seq x y z
N MET A 1 -0.03 1.95 -19.55
CA MET A 1 -0.38 2.32 -18.17
C MET A 1 -0.29 1.08 -17.29
N GLN A 2 0.51 1.11 -16.22
CA GLN A 2 0.65 0.04 -15.24
C GLN A 2 -0.29 0.29 -14.06
N VAL A 3 -1.06 -0.72 -13.65
CA VAL A 3 -1.91 -0.64 -12.46
C VAL A 3 -1.19 -1.29 -11.28
N LEU A 4 -1.09 -0.58 -10.15
CA LEU A 4 -0.51 -1.13 -8.92
C LEU A 4 -1.60 -1.68 -8.01
N PRO A 5 -1.64 -3.01 -7.76
CA PRO A 5 -2.65 -3.59 -6.89
C PRO A 5 -2.41 -3.19 -5.44
N PHE A 6 -3.47 -3.05 -4.67
CA PHE A 6 -3.44 -2.91 -3.23
C PHE A 6 -4.66 -3.63 -2.64
N HIS A 7 -4.65 -3.86 -1.34
CA HIS A 7 -5.72 -4.55 -0.63
C HIS A 7 -5.77 -4.07 0.83
N LEU A 8 -6.88 -4.30 1.53
CA LEU A 8 -6.98 -3.99 2.96
C LEU A 8 -6.20 -5.01 3.80
N PRO A 9 -5.90 -4.69 5.08
CA PRO A 9 -5.39 -5.69 6.02
C PRO A 9 -6.31 -6.91 6.06
N GLY A 10 -5.74 -8.12 5.96
CA GLY A 10 -6.50 -9.39 5.98
C GLY A 10 -7.00 -9.88 4.61
N ASP A 11 -7.09 -9.01 3.59
CA ASP A 11 -7.57 -9.40 2.24
C ASP A 11 -6.52 -10.16 1.40
N ASN A 12 -5.29 -10.30 1.89
CA ASN A 12 -4.28 -11.12 1.22
C ASN A 12 -4.58 -12.60 1.49
N LEU A 13 -4.87 -13.38 0.44
CA LEU A 13 -5.34 -14.76 0.53
C LEU A 13 -4.49 -15.60 1.50
N ILE A 14 -5.13 -16.03 2.59
CA ILE A 14 -4.60 -17.01 3.53
C ILE A 14 -5.02 -18.41 3.04
N ILE A 15 -4.04 -19.32 2.89
CA ILE A 15 -4.30 -20.69 2.41
C ILE A 15 -4.14 -21.64 3.60
N PHE A 16 -5.22 -22.37 3.89
CA PHE A 16 -5.21 -23.50 4.83
C PHE A 16 -4.75 -24.77 4.11
N GLN A 17 -3.99 -25.64 4.78
CA GLN A 17 -3.75 -26.98 4.24
C GLN A 17 -4.97 -27.86 4.52
N ALA A 18 -5.41 -28.61 3.50
CA ALA A 18 -6.56 -29.50 3.64
C ALA A 18 -6.33 -30.61 4.69
N ASP A 19 -5.08 -31.04 4.86
CA ASP A 19 -4.67 -32.09 5.80
C ASP A 19 -4.38 -31.56 7.22
N ASP A 20 -4.23 -30.23 7.35
CA ASP A 20 -4.02 -29.54 8.62
C ASP A 20 -4.65 -28.14 8.54
N PRO A 21 -5.95 -28.01 8.85
CA PRO A 21 -6.66 -26.75 8.78
C PRO A 21 -6.24 -25.75 9.86
N GLU A 22 -5.47 -26.17 10.88
CA GLU A 22 -4.85 -25.26 11.85
C GLU A 22 -3.53 -24.68 11.30
N LEU A 23 -2.91 -25.35 10.31
CA LEU A 23 -1.73 -24.83 9.63
C LEU A 23 -2.09 -23.72 8.64
N VAL A 24 -1.92 -22.49 9.12
CA VAL A 24 -2.03 -21.26 8.33
C VAL A 24 -0.75 -21.02 7.53
N LYS A 25 -0.82 -21.04 6.19
CA LYS A 25 0.30 -20.55 5.37
C LYS A 25 0.30 -19.02 5.38
N PRO A 26 1.47 -18.38 5.53
CA PRO A 26 1.55 -16.93 5.40
C PRO A 26 1.02 -16.52 4.03
N PRO A 27 0.28 -15.42 3.94
CA PRO A 27 -0.34 -15.03 2.70
C PRO A 27 0.73 -14.75 1.64
N ALA A 28 0.45 -15.10 0.39
CA ALA A 28 1.43 -15.02 -0.68
C ALA A 28 2.03 -13.60 -0.76
N LYS A 29 3.37 -13.49 -0.81
CA LYS A 29 4.03 -12.20 -1.02
C LYS A 29 3.54 -11.61 -2.34
N ASN A 30 2.93 -10.44 -2.24
CA ASN A 30 2.42 -9.70 -3.39
C ASN A 30 3.19 -8.39 -3.54
N LYS A 31 2.97 -7.69 -4.65
CA LYS A 31 3.71 -6.45 -4.98
C LYS A 31 3.48 -5.34 -3.95
N PHE A 32 2.33 -5.32 -3.29
CA PHE A 32 1.96 -4.30 -2.32
C PHE A 32 2.65 -4.53 -0.97
N THR A 33 2.58 -5.73 -0.42
CA THR A 33 3.28 -6.06 0.84
C THR A 33 4.79 -6.08 0.68
N SER A 34 5.29 -6.51 -0.49
CA SER A 34 6.73 -6.47 -0.77
C SER A 34 7.29 -5.04 -0.84
N TRP A 35 6.47 -4.05 -1.21
CA TRP A 35 6.89 -2.64 -1.15
C TRP A 35 7.14 -2.20 0.30
N MET A 36 6.23 -2.54 1.22
CA MET A 36 6.41 -2.27 2.66
C MET A 36 7.64 -3.00 3.23
N ASP A 37 7.83 -4.28 2.88
CA ASP A 37 9.05 -5.04 3.23
C ASP A 37 10.34 -4.34 2.72
N CYS A 38 10.29 -3.78 1.51
CA CYS A 38 11.41 -3.06 0.93
C CYS A 38 11.70 -1.76 1.68
N ASN A 39 10.65 -1.01 2.04
CA ASN A 39 10.77 0.20 2.85
C ASN A 39 11.42 -0.09 4.21
N ALA A 40 11.14 -1.24 4.83
CA ALA A 40 11.75 -1.61 6.11
C ALA A 40 13.28 -1.70 6.03
N SER A 41 13.82 -2.18 4.90
CA SER A 41 15.24 -2.50 4.73
C SER A 41 16.02 -1.52 3.85
N ASN A 42 15.35 -0.59 3.15
CA ASN A 42 15.99 0.31 2.18
C ASN A 42 15.61 1.78 2.46
N PRO A 43 16.56 2.62 2.93
CA PRO A 43 16.30 4.04 3.19
C PRO A 43 15.83 4.81 1.95
N GLU A 44 16.34 4.49 0.76
CA GLU A 44 15.91 5.11 -0.49
C GLU A 44 14.44 4.80 -0.81
N ALA A 45 13.98 3.57 -0.53
CA ALA A 45 12.59 3.18 -0.74
C ALA A 45 11.63 4.00 0.13
N ARG A 46 12.09 4.41 1.33
CA ARG A 46 11.30 5.25 2.24
C ARG A 46 11.01 6.66 1.70
N THR A 47 11.73 7.10 0.66
CA THR A 47 11.54 8.43 0.06
C THR A 47 10.42 8.46 -0.97
N LEU A 48 9.84 7.31 -1.34
CA LEU A 48 8.90 7.19 -2.44
C LEU A 48 7.47 6.94 -1.97
N LEU A 49 6.51 7.47 -2.72
CA LEU A 49 5.12 7.04 -2.72
C LEU A 49 4.99 5.66 -3.37
N TYR A 50 3.87 4.98 -3.13
CA TYR A 50 3.61 3.69 -3.78
C TYR A 50 3.55 3.82 -5.31
N THR A 51 2.97 4.92 -5.81
CA THR A 51 2.88 5.23 -7.25
C THR A 51 4.24 5.59 -7.87
N GLU A 52 5.18 6.11 -7.09
CA GLU A 52 6.53 6.45 -7.52
C GLU A 52 7.47 5.24 -7.48
N PHE A 53 7.19 4.27 -6.62
CA PHE A 53 8.04 3.11 -6.37
C PHE A 53 8.51 2.36 -7.63
N PRO A 54 7.67 2.13 -8.67
CA PRO A 54 8.08 1.46 -9.89
C PRO A 54 9.14 2.20 -10.71
N SER A 55 9.41 3.48 -10.43
CA SER A 55 10.50 4.24 -11.07
C SER A 55 11.89 3.77 -10.65
N ARG A 56 12.00 3.17 -9.45
CA ARG A 56 13.26 2.72 -8.83
C ARG A 56 13.31 1.21 -8.59
N TRP A 57 12.18 0.55 -8.34
CA TRP A 57 12.13 -0.91 -8.16
C TRP A 57 11.29 -1.60 -9.23
N VAL A 58 11.60 -2.86 -9.49
CA VAL A 58 10.82 -3.72 -10.39
C VAL A 58 10.58 -5.08 -9.76
N TRP A 59 9.36 -5.58 -9.90
CA TRP A 59 9.00 -6.93 -9.47
C TRP A 59 9.49 -7.97 -10.46
N SER A 60 10.18 -9.00 -9.96
CA SER A 60 10.58 -10.16 -10.74
C SER A 60 9.61 -11.32 -10.47
N GLU A 61 8.75 -11.65 -11.42
CA GLU A 61 7.79 -12.76 -11.25
C GLU A 61 8.48 -14.12 -11.04
N GLN A 62 9.63 -14.34 -11.69
CA GLN A 62 10.43 -15.56 -11.53
C GLN A 62 10.99 -15.71 -10.11
N LYS A 63 11.47 -14.62 -9.51
CA LYS A 63 12.07 -14.65 -8.17
C LYS A 63 11.08 -14.32 -7.05
N LYS A 64 9.85 -13.94 -7.40
CA LYS A 64 8.84 -13.37 -6.48
C LYS A 64 9.45 -12.34 -5.53
N ALA A 65 10.25 -11.44 -6.09
CA ALA A 65 11.05 -10.50 -5.33
C ALA A 65 11.22 -9.16 -6.06
N LEU A 66 11.39 -8.10 -5.28
CA LEU A 66 11.75 -6.78 -5.77
C LEU A 66 13.24 -6.69 -6.07
N LYS A 67 13.59 -5.98 -7.14
CA LYS A 67 14.97 -5.64 -7.46
C LYS A 67 15.08 -4.15 -7.77
N PRO A 68 16.16 -3.48 -7.34
CA PRO A 68 16.46 -2.14 -7.81
C PRO A 68 16.59 -2.13 -9.33
N ARG A 69 16.15 -1.04 -9.96
CA ARG A 69 16.40 -0.78 -11.38
C ARG A 69 17.81 -0.25 -11.53
N LEU A 70 18.51 -0.73 -12.56
CA LEU A 70 19.86 -0.24 -12.89
C LEU A 70 19.86 1.22 -13.36
N ARG A 71 18.74 1.72 -13.89
CA ARG A 71 18.53 3.12 -14.27
C ARG A 71 17.14 3.57 -13.82
N GLN A 72 17.05 4.80 -13.33
CA GLN A 72 15.75 5.43 -13.06
C GLN A 72 14.95 5.48 -14.35
N SER A 73 13.65 5.24 -14.24
CA SER A 73 12.75 5.24 -15.38
C SER A 73 11.58 6.18 -15.15
N LYS A 74 11.01 6.70 -16.24
CA LYS A 74 9.73 7.43 -16.25
C LYS A 74 8.52 6.52 -15.99
N ALA A 75 8.72 5.35 -15.36
CA ALA A 75 7.65 4.39 -15.11
C ALA A 75 6.56 4.97 -14.20
N SER A 76 6.92 5.84 -13.25
CA SER A 76 5.96 6.52 -12.38
C SER A 76 4.97 7.40 -13.17
N GLU A 77 5.36 7.96 -14.32
CA GLU A 77 4.47 8.78 -15.18
C GLU A 77 3.33 7.96 -15.81
N ASN A 78 3.43 6.63 -15.83
CA ASN A 78 2.46 5.72 -16.44
C ASN A 78 1.84 4.76 -15.42
N VAL A 79 2.00 5.01 -14.12
CA VAL A 79 1.49 4.19 -13.02
C VAL A 79 0.24 4.80 -12.43
N VAL A 80 -0.79 3.97 -12.25
CA VAL A 80 -2.04 4.37 -11.58
C VAL A 80 -2.46 3.35 -10.53
N LEU A 81 -3.21 3.80 -9.53
CA LEU A 81 -3.92 2.92 -8.62
C LEU A 81 -5.26 2.48 -9.25
N PRO A 82 -5.77 1.27 -8.95
CA PRO A 82 -7.10 0.83 -9.33
C PRO A 82 -8.18 1.84 -8.94
N PRO A 83 -9.14 2.18 -9.81
CA PRO A 83 -10.22 3.08 -9.46
C PRO A 83 -11.03 2.49 -8.31
N VAL A 84 -11.21 3.28 -7.24
CA VAL A 84 -12.03 2.91 -6.10
C VAL A 84 -12.98 4.07 -5.83
N THR A 85 -14.27 3.77 -5.68
CA THR A 85 -15.29 4.79 -5.40
C THR A 85 -15.44 5.00 -3.90
N PRO A 86 -15.90 6.17 -3.42
CA PRO A 86 -16.16 6.38 -1.99
C PRO A 86 -17.04 5.32 -1.32
N ARG A 87 -17.97 4.70 -2.08
CA ARG A 87 -18.82 3.60 -1.60
C ARG A 87 -18.05 2.33 -1.19
N CYS A 88 -16.78 2.22 -1.54
CA CYS A 88 -15.92 1.10 -1.15
C CYS A 88 -15.26 1.30 0.23
N GLY A 89 -15.64 2.35 0.97
CA GLY A 89 -15.23 2.57 2.36
C GLY A 89 -13.71 2.66 2.51
N GLU A 90 -13.14 1.86 3.42
CA GLU A 90 -11.71 1.89 3.76
C GLU A 90 -10.77 1.72 2.56
N ALA A 91 -11.16 0.95 1.53
CA ALA A 91 -10.34 0.79 0.33
C ALA A 91 -10.17 2.12 -0.45
N TYR A 92 -11.17 3.00 -0.39
CA TYR A 92 -11.11 4.33 -1.00
C TYR A 92 -10.11 5.22 -0.27
N TYR A 93 -10.17 5.24 1.06
CA TYR A 93 -9.24 6.04 1.87
C TYR A 93 -7.81 5.50 1.81
N LEU A 94 -7.63 4.17 1.82
CA LEU A 94 -6.31 3.57 1.57
C LEU A 94 -5.74 4.00 0.22
N ARG A 95 -6.54 4.00 -0.86
CA ARG A 95 -6.10 4.49 -2.18
C ARG A 95 -5.58 5.92 -2.11
N ILE A 96 -6.25 6.80 -1.36
CA ILE A 96 -5.82 8.20 -1.16
C ILE A 96 -4.48 8.23 -0.43
N LEU A 97 -4.37 7.53 0.70
CA LEU A 97 -3.15 7.49 1.51
C LEU A 97 -1.93 6.98 0.73
N LEU A 98 -2.10 5.98 -0.14
CA LEU A 98 -1.03 5.48 -1.01
C LEU A 98 -0.50 6.51 -2.02
N GLY A 99 -1.25 7.60 -2.25
CA GLY A 99 -0.83 8.74 -3.05
C GLY A 99 -0.11 9.85 -2.28
N VAL A 100 -0.01 9.78 -0.95
CA VAL A 100 0.57 10.85 -0.11
C VAL A 100 1.57 10.36 0.95
N VAL A 101 1.40 9.13 1.46
CA VAL A 101 2.29 8.56 2.47
C VAL A 101 3.52 7.96 1.81
N ARG A 102 4.70 8.43 2.23
CA ARG A 102 5.99 7.96 1.73
C ARG A 102 6.56 6.88 2.65
N GLY A 103 7.03 5.81 2.03
CA GLY A 103 7.87 4.84 2.74
C GLY A 103 7.28 4.06 3.92
N PRO A 104 5.96 3.81 4.03
CA PRO A 104 5.42 3.07 5.17
C PRO A 104 5.97 1.65 5.20
N VAL A 105 6.28 1.11 6.38
CA VAL A 105 6.74 -0.28 6.54
C VAL A 105 5.62 -1.23 6.96
N SER A 106 4.43 -0.70 7.22
CA SER A 106 3.26 -1.46 7.67
C SER A 106 1.96 -0.74 7.30
N PHE A 107 0.81 -1.40 7.48
CA PHE A 107 -0.49 -0.72 7.38
C PHE A 107 -0.70 0.32 8.50
N GLU A 108 -0.12 0.08 9.67
CA GLU A 108 -0.16 1.00 10.80
C GLU A 108 0.57 2.31 10.47
N ASP A 109 1.74 2.20 9.81
CA ASP A 109 2.49 3.34 9.29
C ASP A 109 1.68 4.14 8.27
N ILE A 110 0.89 3.47 7.42
CA ILE A 110 0.01 4.14 6.46
C ILE A 110 -1.04 5.00 7.19
N MET A 111 -1.50 4.54 8.36
CA MET A 111 -2.47 5.25 9.21
C MET A 111 -1.80 6.21 10.19
N THR A 112 -0.48 6.37 10.16
CA THR A 112 0.24 7.22 11.11
C THR A 112 0.35 8.64 10.57
N VAL A 113 -0.20 9.60 11.30
CA VAL A 113 -0.17 11.03 10.96
C VAL A 113 0.40 11.79 12.15
N GLY A 114 1.45 12.59 11.92
CA GLY A 114 2.08 13.36 13.00
C GLY A 114 2.62 12.52 14.17
N GLY A 115 2.95 11.24 13.92
CA GLY A 115 3.41 10.31 14.96
C GLY A 115 2.28 9.64 15.76
N VAL A 116 1.02 9.87 15.40
CA VAL A 116 -0.15 9.22 16.01
C VAL A 116 -0.72 8.21 15.03
N VAL A 117 -0.91 6.97 15.51
CA VAL A 117 -1.57 5.90 14.75
C VAL A 117 -3.08 6.09 14.85
N HIS A 118 -3.76 6.20 13.72
CA HIS A 118 -5.21 6.31 13.65
C HIS A 118 -5.89 4.92 13.55
N HIS A 119 -7.16 4.85 13.96
CA HIS A 119 -7.93 3.60 14.00
C HIS A 119 -8.38 3.10 12.62
N SER A 120 -8.45 3.98 11.63
CA SER A 120 -8.89 3.66 10.27
C SER A 120 -8.13 4.50 9.23
N PHE A 121 -8.13 4.06 7.97
CA PHE A 121 -7.61 4.84 6.85
C PHE A 121 -8.43 6.12 6.64
N LYS A 122 -9.74 6.05 6.90
CA LYS A 122 -10.63 7.23 6.91
C LYS A 122 -10.12 8.29 7.90
N ASP A 123 -9.89 7.90 9.15
CA ASP A 123 -9.43 8.83 10.20
C ASP A 123 -8.05 9.44 9.87
N ALA A 124 -7.14 8.65 9.30
CA ALA A 124 -5.84 9.15 8.85
C ALA A 124 -6.00 10.17 7.69
N CYS A 125 -6.89 9.93 6.73
CA CYS A 125 -7.23 10.91 5.70
C CYS A 125 -7.80 12.21 6.30
N PHE A 126 -8.64 12.11 7.33
CA PHE A 126 -9.15 13.27 8.06
C PHE A 126 -8.06 14.07 8.75
N ALA A 127 -7.18 13.38 9.49
CA ALA A 127 -6.06 14.01 10.17
C ALA A 127 -5.09 14.72 9.21
N LEU A 128 -4.97 14.23 7.97
CA LEU A 128 -4.19 14.87 6.89
C LEU A 128 -4.94 16.00 6.17
N GLY A 129 -6.22 16.24 6.47
CA GLY A 129 -7.06 17.22 5.76
C GLY A 129 -7.41 16.81 4.32
N LEU A 130 -7.37 15.50 4.01
CA LEU A 130 -7.65 14.95 2.68
C LEU A 130 -9.12 14.59 2.47
N ALA A 131 -9.90 14.56 3.55
CA ALA A 131 -11.34 14.35 3.54
C ALA A 131 -12.03 15.41 4.42
N GLN A 132 -13.24 15.82 4.04
CA GLN A 132 -14.10 16.72 4.83
C GLN A 132 -15.20 15.91 5.52
N ASN A 133 -15.52 16.27 6.77
CA ASN A 133 -16.55 15.57 7.53
C ASN A 133 -17.88 15.92 6.86
N GLU A 134 -18.73 14.93 6.62
CA GLU A 134 -20.13 15.18 6.20
C GLU A 134 -21.03 15.56 7.39
N ASP A 135 -20.48 16.21 8.43
CA ASP A 135 -21.19 16.58 9.66
C ASP A 135 -21.21 18.10 9.93
N ASP A 136 -20.98 18.93 8.91
CA ASP A 136 -21.19 20.40 8.99
C ASP A 136 -22.23 20.88 7.96
N ALA A 137 -23.35 20.17 7.86
CA ALA A 137 -24.56 20.67 7.20
C ALA A 137 -25.69 20.78 8.24
N ASN A 138 -25.61 21.82 9.08
CA ASN A 138 -26.71 22.28 9.93
C ASN A 138 -27.68 23.16 9.13
#